data_AF-A0A7C8ZTH7-F1
#
_entry.id   AF-A0A7C8ZTH7-F1
#
_cell.length_a   1.000
_cell.length_b   1.000
_cell.length_c   1.000
_cell.angle_alpha   90.00
_cell.angle_beta   90.00
_cell.angle_gamma   90.00
#
_symmetry.space_group_name_H-M   'P 1'
#
loop_
_entity.id
_entity.type
_entity.pdbx_description
1 polymer ?
#
loop_
_entity_poly.entity_id
_entity_poly.type
_entity_poly.pdbx_seq_one_letter_code
_entity_poly.pdbx_strand_id
1 'polypeptide(L)'
;ASEGGSKLKMLLTYVDKLPNGSEKGIYYALDLGGTNFRILRVQLEGRRSSTIRHDVEKMAVPQHLMTRTSKELFDFIAASLRQFVEKKEGKGSPVSTRELGFTFSFPVKQTSLNSGLLMKWTKGFSIGEMVGKDVCELLQQALSRNGLDMHVLAL
;
A
#
# COMPACT_ATOMS: atom_id res chain seq x y z
N ALA A 1 -14.20 -2.67 -25.87
CA ALA A 1 -15.61 -2.61 -25.47
C ALA A 1 -16.38 -3.41 -26.50
N SER A 2 -17.11 -4.43 -26.08
CA SER A 2 -18.12 -5.12 -26.87
C SER A 2 -19.24 -5.57 -25.94
N GLU A 3 -20.45 -5.28 -26.38
CA GLU A 3 -21.79 -5.75 -25.95
C GLU A 3 -22.33 -5.29 -24.58
N GLY A 4 -23.17 -4.24 -24.63
CA GLY A 4 -24.23 -3.94 -23.66
C GLY A 4 -23.85 -3.27 -22.33
N GLY A 5 -22.58 -3.34 -21.92
CA GLY A 5 -22.14 -2.80 -20.61
C GLY A 5 -21.98 -1.27 -20.56
N SER A 6 -22.24 -0.70 -19.38
CA SER A 6 -21.95 0.71 -19.08
C SER A 6 -20.45 1.03 -19.28
N LYS A 7 -20.16 2.24 -19.76
CA LYS A 7 -18.78 2.78 -19.80
C LYS A 7 -18.21 3.05 -18.41
N LEU A 8 -19.08 3.17 -17.39
CA LEU A 8 -18.70 3.30 -15.99
C LEU A 8 -18.50 1.90 -15.40
N LYS A 9 -17.29 1.65 -14.88
CA LYS A 9 -16.94 0.34 -14.32
C LYS A 9 -17.63 0.04 -12.98
N MET A 10 -17.96 1.07 -12.20
CA MET A 10 -18.63 0.96 -10.88
C MET A 10 -18.04 -0.16 -10.01
N LEU A 11 -16.71 -0.20 -9.89
CA LEU A 11 -16.00 -1.27 -9.19
C LEU A 11 -16.31 -1.22 -7.69
N LEU A 12 -16.55 -2.38 -7.09
CA LEU A 12 -16.73 -2.52 -5.64
C LEU A 12 -15.42 -2.23 -4.92
N THR A 13 -15.49 -1.45 -3.83
CA THR A 13 -14.34 -1.10 -2.98
C THR A 13 -14.13 -2.07 -1.82
N TYR A 14 -15.14 -2.90 -1.51
CA TYR A 14 -15.18 -3.78 -0.33
C TYR A 14 -15.05 -3.03 1.02
N VAL A 15 -15.21 -1.70 1.02
CA VAL A 15 -15.32 -0.88 2.23
C VAL A 15 -16.79 -0.73 2.57
N ASP A 16 -17.25 -1.47 3.58
CA ASP A 16 -18.64 -1.46 4.07
C ASP A 16 -18.83 -0.60 5.33
N LYS A 17 -17.73 -0.20 5.98
CA LYS A 17 -17.70 0.67 7.15
C LYS A 17 -16.72 1.81 6.95
N LEU A 18 -17.21 3.03 7.12
CA LEU A 18 -16.38 4.24 7.05
C LEU A 18 -15.92 4.66 8.45
N PRO A 19 -14.80 5.40 8.54
CA PRO A 19 -14.34 5.95 9.81
C PRO A 19 -15.41 6.81 10.48
N ASN A 20 -15.59 6.65 11.78
CA ASN A 20 -16.57 7.40 12.58
C ASN A 20 -15.92 8.45 13.52
N GLY A 21 -14.59 8.45 13.61
CA GLY A 21 -13.79 9.37 14.41
C GLY A 21 -13.47 8.88 15.82
N SER A 22 -13.86 7.64 16.18
CA SER A 22 -13.51 7.00 17.45
C SER A 22 -12.25 6.15 17.38
N GLU A 23 -11.64 6.03 16.20
CA GLU A 23 -10.44 5.22 15.94
C GLU A 23 -9.25 5.73 16.76
N LYS A 24 -8.48 4.80 17.33
CA LYS A 24 -7.31 5.08 18.16
C LYS A 24 -6.18 4.16 17.76
N GLY A 25 -4.95 4.67 17.83
CA GLY A 25 -3.76 3.87 17.56
C GLY A 25 -2.87 4.47 16.49
N ILE A 26 -1.86 3.69 16.10
CA ILE A 26 -0.89 4.07 15.08
C ILE A 26 -1.17 3.22 13.85
N TYR A 27 -1.37 3.89 12.72
CA TYR A 27 -1.65 3.26 11.43
C TYR A 27 -0.64 3.72 10.39
N TYR A 28 -0.34 2.85 9.43
CA TYR A 28 0.53 3.16 8.32
C TYR A 28 -0.25 3.22 7.02
N ALA A 29 0.23 4.04 6.09
CA ALA A 29 -0.23 4.00 4.71
C ALA A 29 0.95 4.02 3.74
N LEU A 30 0.83 3.25 2.66
CA LEU A 30 1.73 3.25 1.52
C LEU A 30 0.92 3.70 0.30
N ASP A 31 1.38 4.73 -0.38
CA ASP A 31 0.78 5.19 -1.64
C ASP A 31 1.79 5.07 -2.77
N LEU A 32 1.56 4.10 -3.67
CA LEU A 32 2.39 3.89 -4.85
C LEU A 32 1.76 4.56 -6.07
N GLY A 33 2.39 5.66 -6.50
CA GLY A 33 2.02 6.42 -7.68
C GLY A 33 2.81 6.04 -8.94
N GLY A 34 2.97 6.99 -9.86
CA GLY A 34 3.68 6.77 -11.13
C GLY A 34 5.20 6.90 -11.04
N THR A 35 5.71 7.91 -10.34
CA THR A 35 7.16 8.21 -10.28
C THR A 35 7.70 8.17 -8.86
N ASN A 36 6.80 8.24 -7.88
CA ASN A 36 7.13 8.28 -6.46
C ASN A 36 6.15 7.39 -5.71
N PHE A 37 6.56 6.97 -4.53
CA PHE A 37 5.66 6.47 -3.52
C PHE A 37 5.80 7.31 -2.24
N ARG A 38 4.79 7.22 -1.38
CA ARG A 38 4.75 7.90 -0.09
C ARG A 38 4.52 6.88 1.00
N ILE A 39 5.23 7.04 2.10
CA ILE A 39 5.02 6.31 3.34
C ILE A 39 4.45 7.29 4.35
N LEU A 40 3.38 6.88 5.03
CA LEU A 40 2.71 7.66 6.06
C LEU A 40 2.63 6.85 7.35
N ARG A 41 2.79 7.53 8.48
CA ARG A 41 2.44 7.04 9.82
C ARG A 41 1.51 8.05 10.46
N VAL A 42 0.36 7.60 10.93
CA VAL A 42 -0.71 8.44 11.47
C VAL A 42 -1.06 7.96 12.87
N GLN A 43 -1.08 8.87 13.84
CA GLN A 43 -1.58 8.58 15.18
C GLN A 43 -2.98 9.18 15.37
N LEU A 44 -3.95 8.31 15.65
CA LEU A 44 -5.35 8.64 15.90
C LEU A 44 -5.65 8.57 17.41
N GLU A 45 -6.44 9.52 17.91
CA GLU A 45 -6.78 9.64 19.34
C GLU A 45 -8.28 9.49 19.64
N GLY A 46 -9.10 9.10 18.67
CA GLY A 46 -10.53 8.86 18.85
C GLY A 46 -11.32 10.14 19.12
N ARG A 47 -10.89 11.25 18.52
CA ARG A 47 -11.62 12.52 18.48
C ARG A 47 -11.69 12.99 17.03
N ARG A 48 -12.88 13.36 16.57
CA ARG A 48 -13.08 13.88 15.21
C ARG A 48 -12.10 15.03 14.94
N SER A 49 -11.40 14.97 13.81
CA SER A 49 -10.49 16.02 13.33
C SER A 49 -9.19 16.24 14.11
N SER A 50 -8.78 15.34 15.02
CA SER A 50 -7.46 15.45 15.68
C SER A 50 -6.52 14.31 15.28
N THR A 51 -5.92 14.39 14.08
CA THR A 51 -4.66 13.70 13.83
C THR A 51 -3.57 14.44 14.59
N ILE A 52 -3.05 13.84 15.66
CA ILE A 52 -2.12 14.55 16.55
C ILE A 52 -0.71 14.56 15.97
N ARG A 53 -0.34 13.49 15.26
CA ARG A 53 0.95 13.37 14.56
C ARG A 53 0.79 12.61 13.25
N HIS A 54 1.32 13.18 12.18
CA HIS A 54 1.52 12.46 10.93
C HIS A 54 2.96 12.64 10.47
N ASP A 55 3.61 11.53 10.15
CA ASP A 55 4.92 11.51 9.50
C ASP A 55 4.72 11.10 8.05
N VAL A 56 5.32 11.84 7.11
CA VAL A 56 5.26 11.53 5.68
C VAL A 56 6.66 11.55 5.09
N GLU A 57 7.00 10.51 4.35
CA GLU A 57 8.23 10.46 3.56
C GLU A 57 7.90 10.11 2.11
N LYS A 58 8.39 10.94 1.18
CA LYS A 58 8.20 10.75 -0.26
C LYS A 58 9.51 10.23 -0.85
N MET A 59 9.42 9.16 -1.64
CA MET A 59 10.58 8.52 -2.24
C MET A 59 10.34 8.32 -3.73
N ALA A 60 11.36 8.59 -4.54
CA ALA A 60 11.31 8.31 -5.97
C ALA A 60 11.41 6.79 -6.20
N VAL A 61 10.66 6.28 -7.18
CA VAL A 61 10.85 4.92 -7.67
C VAL A 61 12.01 4.95 -8.67
N PRO A 62 13.12 4.24 -8.42
CA PRO A 62 14.19 4.12 -9.41
C PRO A 62 13.64 3.60 -10.74
N GLN A 63 13.92 4.30 -11.83
CA GLN A 63 13.31 4.01 -13.14
C GLN A 63 13.52 2.55 -13.59
N HIS A 64 14.69 1.98 -13.31
CA HIS A 64 14.99 0.59 -13.65
C HIS A 64 14.08 -0.41 -12.90
N LEU A 65 13.55 -0.09 -11.72
CA LEU A 65 12.63 -0.96 -10.99
C LEU A 65 11.22 -0.97 -11.59
N MET A 66 10.88 -0.01 -12.45
CA MET A 66 9.56 0.06 -13.09
C MET A 66 9.38 -1.00 -14.19
N THR A 67 10.46 -1.62 -14.67
CA THR A 67 10.46 -2.57 -15.79
C THR A 67 11.22 -3.88 -15.49
N ARG A 68 11.69 -4.06 -14.26
CA ARG A 68 12.35 -5.29 -13.81
C ARG A 68 11.32 -6.26 -13.25
N THR A 69 11.55 -6.80 -12.05
CA THR A 69 10.66 -7.78 -11.44
C THR A 69 9.81 -7.18 -10.33
N SER A 70 8.64 -7.77 -10.10
CA SER A 70 7.75 -7.45 -8.98
C SER A 70 8.45 -7.60 -7.63
N LYS A 71 9.27 -8.64 -7.49
CA LYS A 71 10.08 -8.89 -6.29
C LYS A 71 11.02 -7.72 -6.00
N GLU A 72 11.77 -7.25 -6.99
CA GLU A 72 12.72 -6.15 -6.80
C GLU A 72 12.04 -4.83 -6.48
N LEU A 73 10.92 -4.51 -7.16
CA LEU A 73 10.13 -3.32 -6.86
C LEU A 73 9.61 -3.34 -5.41
N PHE A 74 8.97 -4.44 -5.00
CA PHE A 74 8.38 -4.52 -3.66
C PHE A 74 9.42 -4.70 -2.56
N ASP A 75 10.55 -5.37 -2.81
CA ASP A 75 11.65 -5.45 -1.84
C ASP A 75 12.24 -4.05 -1.59
N PHE A 76 12.38 -3.21 -2.62
CA PHE A 76 12.80 -1.82 -2.47
C PHE A 76 11.81 -0.99 -1.62
N ILE A 77 10.51 -1.16 -1.88
CA ILE A 77 9.46 -0.48 -1.09
C ILE A 77 9.47 -0.98 0.36
N ALA A 78 9.57 -2.28 0.60
CA ALA A 78 9.59 -2.88 1.93
C ALA A 78 10.84 -2.48 2.73
N ALA A 79 12.01 -2.42 2.09
CA ALA A 79 13.23 -1.90 2.71
C ALA A 79 13.08 -0.42 3.10
N SER A 80 12.44 0.37 2.24
CA SER A 80 12.14 1.78 2.51
C SER A 80 11.16 1.95 3.69
N LEU A 81 10.11 1.13 3.75
CA LEU A 81 9.19 1.07 4.88
C LEU A 81 9.90 0.73 6.18
N ARG A 82 10.80 -0.26 6.17
CA ARG A 82 11.59 -0.63 7.34
C ARG A 82 12.45 0.53 7.84
N GLN A 83 13.19 1.20 6.95
CA GLN A 83 14.00 2.36 7.32
C GLN A 83 13.15 3.48 7.92
N PHE A 84 11.99 3.74 7.33
CA PHE A 84 11.04 4.73 7.86
C PHE A 84 10.54 4.36 9.26
N VAL A 85 10.16 3.10 9.50
CA VAL A 85 9.72 2.61 10.81
C VAL A 85 10.84 2.74 11.85
N GLU A 86 12.05 2.27 11.54
CA GLU A 86 13.21 2.37 12.45
C GLU A 86 13.53 3.83 12.80
N LYS A 87 13.42 4.74 11.84
CA LYS A 87 13.64 6.19 12.02
C LYS A 87 12.58 6.84 12.92
N LYS A 88 11.32 6.42 12.83
CA LYS A 88 10.19 7.05 13.54
C LYS A 88 9.89 6.45 14.90
N GLU A 89 10.17 5.17 15.09
CA GLU A 89 9.86 4.46 16.33
C GLU A 89 11.10 4.12 17.17
N GLY A 90 12.30 4.26 16.59
CA GLY A 90 13.55 3.87 17.22
C GLY A 90 13.87 2.40 17.00
N LYS A 91 15.17 2.06 17.07
CA LYS A 91 15.64 0.67 16.96
C LYS A 91 15.16 -0.14 18.17
N GLY A 92 14.53 -1.29 17.91
CA GLY A 92 14.07 -2.19 18.97
C GLY A 92 12.79 -1.75 19.66
N SER A 93 11.98 -0.88 19.03
CA SER A 93 10.64 -0.56 19.54
C SER A 93 9.82 -1.85 19.73
N PRO A 94 8.96 -1.92 20.77
CA PRO A 94 8.12 -3.08 21.01
C PRO A 94 7.34 -3.40 19.74
N VAL A 95 7.44 -4.65 19.27
CA VAL A 95 6.78 -5.11 18.06
C VAL A 95 5.30 -5.29 18.37
N SER A 96 4.52 -4.21 18.33
CA SER A 96 3.11 -4.32 18.04
C SER A 96 2.95 -4.49 16.54
N THR A 97 2.15 -5.47 16.13
CA THR A 97 1.76 -5.70 14.74
C THR A 97 1.30 -4.39 14.10
N ARG A 98 1.96 -3.97 13.02
CA ARG A 98 1.65 -2.70 12.33
C ARG A 98 0.61 -2.93 11.24
N GLU A 99 -0.40 -2.08 11.20
CA GLU A 99 -1.47 -2.17 10.20
C GLU A 99 -1.21 -1.18 9.06
N LEU A 100 -1.26 -1.66 7.81
CA LEU A 100 -0.95 -0.91 6.61
C LEU A 100 -2.15 -0.85 5.65
N GLY A 101 -2.56 0.37 5.29
CA GLY A 101 -3.37 0.62 4.09
C GLY A 101 -2.46 0.82 2.87
N PHE A 102 -2.77 0.18 1.75
CA PHE A 102 -1.96 0.21 0.54
C PHE A 102 -2.69 0.85 -0.62
N THR A 103 -2.56 2.16 -0.81
CA THR A 103 -3.07 2.84 -2.00
C THR A 103 -2.23 2.48 -3.22
N PHE A 104 -2.75 1.58 -4.06
CA PHE A 104 -2.08 1.15 -5.29
C PHE A 104 -2.75 1.77 -6.52
N SER A 105 -2.19 2.87 -7.02
CA SER A 105 -2.82 3.71 -8.05
C SER A 105 -2.70 3.15 -9.48
N PHE A 106 -3.02 1.86 -9.68
CA PHE A 106 -3.06 1.18 -10.97
C PHE A 106 -4.39 0.42 -11.14
N PRO A 107 -4.78 0.07 -12.38
CA PRO A 107 -5.98 -0.72 -12.59
C PRO A 107 -5.91 -2.09 -11.88
N VAL A 108 -6.75 -2.29 -10.88
CA VAL A 108 -6.86 -3.53 -10.12
C VAL A 108 -8.29 -4.07 -10.19
N LYS A 109 -8.43 -5.39 -10.30
CA LYS A 109 -9.67 -6.11 -10.02
C LYS A 109 -9.64 -6.53 -8.55
N GLN A 110 -10.23 -5.70 -7.69
CA GLN A 110 -10.28 -5.96 -6.26
C GLN A 110 -11.20 -7.15 -5.97
N THR A 111 -10.77 -8.04 -5.07
CA THR A 111 -11.47 -9.29 -4.73
C THR A 111 -11.89 -9.35 -3.26
N SER A 112 -11.29 -8.53 -2.40
CA SER A 112 -11.71 -8.28 -1.03
C SER A 112 -11.15 -6.93 -0.55
N LEU A 113 -11.32 -6.58 0.72
CA LEU A 113 -10.73 -5.36 1.27
C LEU A 113 -9.20 -5.32 1.12
N ASN A 114 -8.51 -6.47 1.30
CA ASN A 114 -7.05 -6.57 1.31
C ASN A 114 -6.48 -7.47 0.21
N SER A 115 -7.19 -7.61 -0.91
CA SER A 115 -6.75 -8.45 -2.03
C SER A 115 -7.22 -7.88 -3.37
N GLY A 116 -6.38 -7.99 -4.40
CA GLY A 116 -6.72 -7.45 -5.71
C GLY A 116 -5.70 -7.78 -6.79
N LEU A 117 -6.21 -8.20 -7.95
CA LEU A 117 -5.38 -8.62 -9.07
C LEU A 117 -5.03 -7.44 -9.98
N LEU A 118 -3.73 -7.22 -10.24
CA LEU A 118 -3.31 -6.22 -11.21
C LEU A 118 -3.88 -6.54 -12.60
N MET A 119 -4.65 -5.62 -13.19
CA MET A 119 -5.21 -5.83 -14.53
C MET A 119 -4.23 -5.48 -15.64
N LYS A 120 -3.51 -4.36 -15.47
CA LYS A 120 -2.48 -3.89 -16.41
C LYS A 120 -1.65 -2.79 -15.77
N TRP A 121 -0.40 -2.68 -16.20
CA TRP A 121 0.43 -1.53 -15.85
C TRP A 121 0.06 -0.28 -16.65
N THR A 122 0.40 0.87 -16.06
CA THR A 122 0.28 2.20 -16.65
C THR A 122 1.45 3.06 -16.15
N LYS A 123 1.52 4.35 -16.53
CA LYS A 123 2.45 5.33 -15.94
C LYS A 123 3.94 4.94 -16.06
N GLY A 124 4.32 4.24 -17.14
CA GLY A 124 5.70 3.82 -17.41
C GLY A 124 6.13 2.52 -16.73
N PHE A 125 5.28 1.92 -15.88
CA PHE A 125 5.55 0.58 -15.36
C PHE A 125 5.29 -0.49 -16.44
N SER A 126 6.10 -1.55 -16.42
CA SER A 126 5.98 -2.68 -17.33
C SER A 126 6.62 -3.95 -16.74
N ILE A 127 6.03 -4.46 -15.65
CA ILE A 127 6.46 -5.69 -14.96
C ILE A 127 5.49 -6.82 -15.36
N GLY A 128 5.80 -7.54 -16.43
CA GLY A 128 4.86 -8.44 -17.11
C GLY A 128 4.33 -9.56 -16.22
N GLU A 129 5.19 -10.17 -15.41
CA GLU A 129 4.86 -11.31 -14.56
C GLU A 129 3.94 -10.97 -13.37
N MET A 130 3.72 -9.68 -13.10
CA MET A 130 2.81 -9.22 -12.06
C MET A 130 1.35 -9.09 -12.53
N VAL A 131 1.10 -9.04 -13.84
CA VAL A 131 -0.26 -8.93 -14.37
C VAL A 131 -1.05 -10.20 -14.00
N GLY A 132 -2.23 -10.01 -13.41
CA GLY A 132 -3.08 -11.09 -12.90
C GLY A 132 -2.67 -11.63 -11.52
N LYS A 133 -1.65 -11.06 -10.87
CA LYS A 133 -1.22 -11.42 -9.51
C LYS A 133 -1.83 -10.49 -8.46
N ASP A 134 -1.98 -11.01 -7.25
CA ASP A 134 -2.45 -10.25 -6.10
C ASP A 134 -1.38 -9.28 -5.60
N VAL A 135 -1.69 -7.98 -5.63
CA VAL A 135 -0.72 -6.93 -5.31
C VAL A 135 -0.49 -6.81 -3.80
N CYS A 136 -1.49 -7.14 -2.98
CA CYS A 136 -1.38 -7.13 -1.52
C CYS A 136 -0.52 -8.30 -1.05
N GLU A 137 -0.72 -9.49 -1.64
CA GLU A 137 0.08 -10.67 -1.34
C GLU A 137 1.56 -10.44 -1.67
N LEU A 138 1.86 -9.89 -2.86
CA LEU A 138 3.23 -9.60 -3.27
C LEU A 138 3.93 -8.60 -2.34
N LEU A 139 3.21 -7.55 -1.90
CA LEU A 139 3.71 -6.61 -0.90
C LEU A 139 3.92 -7.30 0.45
N GLN A 140 2.95 -8.10 0.93
CA GLN A 140 3.05 -8.82 2.20
C GLN A 140 4.26 -9.76 2.24
N GLN A 141 4.52 -10.47 1.14
CA GLN A 141 5.70 -11.32 1.01
C GLN A 141 7.00 -10.49 1.06
N ALA A 142 7.03 -9.30 0.45
CA ALA A 142 8.19 -8.41 0.50
C ALA A 142 8.45 -7.86 1.91
N LEU A 143 7.40 -7.48 2.65
CA LEU A 143 7.49 -7.07 4.05
C LEU A 143 8.09 -8.18 4.91
N SER A 144 7.61 -9.41 4.71
CA SER A 144 8.10 -10.61 5.40
C SER A 144 9.58 -10.88 5.11
N ARG A 145 10.00 -10.83 3.82
CA ARG A 145 11.41 -11.00 3.41
C ARG A 145 12.34 -9.95 4.02
N ASN A 146 11.83 -8.74 4.27
CA ASN A 146 12.60 -7.64 4.85
C ASN A 146 12.57 -7.64 6.40
N GLY A 147 11.89 -8.60 7.02
CA GLY A 147 11.77 -8.73 8.47
C GLY A 147 10.95 -7.61 9.11
N LEU A 148 9.99 -7.04 8.37
CA LEU A 148 9.11 -5.99 8.87
C LEU A 148 7.76 -6.59 9.27
N ASP A 149 7.48 -6.62 10.58
CA ASP A 149 6.17 -7.04 11.11
C ASP A 149 5.11 -5.97 10.83
N MET A 150 4.45 -6.11 9.69
CA MET A 150 3.44 -5.20 9.15
C MET A 150 2.47 -5.97 8.25
N HIS A 151 1.17 -5.72 8.42
CA HIS A 151 0.10 -6.42 7.72
C HIS A 151 -0.67 -5.49 6.79
N VAL A 152 -0.83 -5.91 5.53
CA VAL A 152 -1.66 -5.22 4.55
C VAL A 152 -3.13 -5.51 4.86
N LEU A 153 -3.86 -4.52 5.35
CA LEU A 153 -5.27 -4.67 5.74
C LEU A 153 -6.27 -4.07 4.75
N ALA A 154 -5.81 -3.19 3.86
CA ALA A 154 -6.66 -2.59 2.84
C ALA A 154 -5.86 -2.23 1.58
N LEU A 155 -6.51 -2.28 0.42
CA LEU A 155 -6.03 -1.85 -0.89
C LEU A 155 -6.79 -0.60 -1.38
#